data_AF-A0AA43RHX2-F1
#
_entry.id   AF-A0AA43RHX2-F1
#
_cell.length_a   1.000
_cell.length_b   1.000
_cell.length_c   1.000
_cell.angle_alpha   90.00
_cell.angle_beta   90.00
_cell.angle_gamma   90.00
#
_symmetry.space_group_name_H-M   'P 1'
#
loop_
_entity.id
_entity.type
_entity.pdbx_description
1 polymer ?
#
loop_
_entity_poly.entity_id
_entity_poly.type
_entity_poly.pdbx_seq_one_letter_code
_entity_poly.pdbx_strand_id
1 'polypeptide(L)' 'MRITANETEELLRMVRGENLDIRTVTLGLNMMSCADSDVDKMATKIYDRMTSAAENLVPIASQVEREFGIPIVNKRISV' A
#
# COMPACT_ATOMS: atom_id res chain seq x y z
N MET A 1 8.11 -9.69 16.40
CA MET A 1 6.97 -9.05 17.08
C MET A 1 5.86 -10.08 17.16
N ARG A 2 5.34 -10.39 18.34
CA ARG A 2 4.16 -11.25 18.51
C ARG A 2 3.04 -10.36 19.02
N ILE A 3 1.98 -10.23 18.23
CA ILE A 3 0.76 -9.53 18.65
C ILE A 3 -0.01 -10.51 19.55
N THR A 4 -0.37 -10.05 20.75
CA THR A 4 -1.15 -10.82 21.72
C THR A 4 -2.65 -10.71 21.41
N ALA A 5 -3.44 -11.72 21.80
CA ALA A 5 -4.88 -11.72 21.54
C ALA A 5 -5.60 -10.48 22.12
N ASN A 6 -5.09 -9.98 23.26
CA ASN A 6 -5.63 -8.80 23.93
C ASN A 6 -5.38 -7.52 23.09
N GLU A 7 -4.19 -7.37 22.51
CA GLU A 7 -3.88 -6.25 21.61
C GLU A 7 -4.78 -6.28 20.35
N THR A 8 -5.05 -7.45 19.80
CA THR A 8 -5.95 -7.60 18.64
C THR A 8 -7.38 -7.18 18.98
N GLU A 9 -7.89 -7.58 20.14
CA GLU A 9 -9.24 -7.28 20.60
C GLU A 9 -9.41 -5.80 20.95
N GLU A 10 -8.39 -5.19 21.55
CA GLU A 10 -8.37 -3.76 21.86
C GLU A 10 -8.30 -2.90 20.59
N LEU A 11 -7.49 -3.30 19.62
CA LEU A 11 -7.37 -2.63 18.31
C LEU A 11 -8.69 -2.73 17.54
N LEU A 12 -9.37 -3.89 17.59
CA LEU A 12 -10.70 -4.07 16.99
C LEU A 12 -11.75 -3.16 17.66
N ARG A 13 -11.69 -3.02 18.99
CA ARG A 13 -12.60 -2.14 19.76
C ARG A 13 -12.41 -0.67 19.40
N MET A 14 -11.16 -0.21 19.31
CA MET A 14 -10.83 1.18 18.93
C MET A 14 -11.29 1.50 17.51
N VAL A 15 -10.98 0.62 16.55
CA VAL A 15 -11.38 0.78 15.14
C VAL A 15 -12.90 0.86 14.99
N ARG A 16 -13.64 -0.03 15.65
CA ARG A 16 -15.12 -0.09 15.52
C ARG A 16 -15.83 0.97 16.35
N GLY A 17 -15.24 1.43 17.45
CA GLY A 17 -15.85 2.40 18.37
C GLY A 17 -15.65 3.87 17.98
N GLU A 18 -14.58 4.18 17.24
CA GLU A 18 -14.15 5.58 16.99
C GLU A 18 -14.22 6.02 15.51
N ASN A 19 -14.86 5.25 14.62
CA ASN A 19 -14.95 5.56 13.17
C ASN A 19 -13.57 5.88 12.54
N LEU A 20 -12.54 5.13 12.92
CA LEU A 20 -11.17 5.38 12.45
C LEU A 20 -11.02 5.00 10.97
N ASP A 21 -10.28 5.81 10.22
CA ASP A 21 -9.89 5.55 8.84
C ASP A 21 -8.39 5.26 8.72
N ILE A 22 -8.00 4.53 7.68
CA ILE A 22 -6.60 4.44 7.27
C ILE A 22 -6.36 5.58 6.28
N ARG A 23 -5.59 6.58 6.70
CA ARG A 23 -5.32 7.78 5.88
C ARG A 23 -4.53 7.47 4.62
N THR A 24 -3.54 6.58 4.68
CA THR A 24 -2.76 6.19 3.50
C THR A 24 -2.16 4.81 3.65
N VAL A 25 -2.09 4.10 2.53
CA VAL A 25 -1.12 3.02 2.32
C VAL A 25 -0.14 3.48 1.24
N THR A 26 1.14 3.17 1.42
CA THR A 26 2.19 3.59 0.48
C THR A 26 3.02 2.38 0.06
N LEU A 27 3.12 2.15 -1.24
CA LEU A 27 4.05 1.20 -1.84
C LEU A 27 5.36 1.92 -2.12
N GLY A 28 6.42 1.56 -1.39
CA GLY A 28 7.78 2.05 -1.66
C GLY A 28 8.46 1.20 -2.72
N LEU A 29 8.98 1.84 -3.77
CA LEU A 29 9.67 1.16 -4.88
C LEU A 29 11.10 1.66 -5.01
N ASN A 30 12.04 0.73 -5.16
CA ASN A 30 13.42 1.08 -5.51
C ASN A 30 13.57 1.20 -7.03
N MET A 31 14.01 2.36 -7.51
CA MET A 31 14.23 2.66 -8.94
C MET A 31 15.65 2.41 -9.43
N MET A 32 16.59 2.05 -8.56
CA MET A 32 18.02 1.96 -8.91
C MET A 32 18.30 0.94 -10.02
N SER A 33 17.50 -0.13 -10.10
CA SER A 33 17.57 -1.13 -11.19
C SER A 33 17.07 -0.63 -12.54
N CYS A 34 16.42 0.54 -12.59
CA CYS A 34 15.88 1.11 -13.82
C CYS A 34 16.89 1.99 -14.56
N ALA A 35 18.05 2.28 -13.96
CA ALA A 35 19.09 3.10 -14.57
C ALA A 35 19.49 2.57 -15.97
N ASP A 36 19.59 3.49 -16.92
CA ASP A 36 20.04 3.21 -18.28
C ASP A 36 20.82 4.43 -18.79
N SER A 37 21.77 4.20 -19.70
CA SER A 37 22.49 5.27 -20.40
C SER A 37 21.61 6.05 -21.36
N ASP A 38 20.52 5.42 -21.83
CA ASP A 38 19.51 6.00 -22.70
C ASP A 38 18.29 6.41 -21.87
N VAL A 39 17.94 7.69 -21.90
CA VAL A 39 16.86 8.27 -21.09
C VAL A 39 15.50 7.69 -21.45
N ASP A 40 15.25 7.35 -22.72
CA ASP A 40 13.97 6.82 -23.17
C ASP A 40 13.79 5.37 -22.69
N LYS A 41 14.89 4.61 -22.67
CA LYS A 41 14.90 3.26 -22.08
C LYS A 41 14.74 3.30 -20.58
N MET A 42 15.39 4.24 -19.89
CA MET A 42 15.21 4.44 -18.45
C MET A 42 13.76 4.77 -18.11
N ALA A 43 13.12 5.68 -18.86
CA ALA A 43 11.72 6.04 -18.66
C ALA A 43 10.78 4.82 -18.82
N THR A 44 11.04 3.99 -19.85
CA THR A 44 10.28 2.74 -20.08
C THR A 44 10.45 1.78 -18.90
N LYS A 45 11.69 1.55 -18.44
CA LYS A 45 11.98 0.70 -17.28
C LYS A 45 11.28 1.18 -16.00
N ILE A 46 11.28 2.49 -15.75
CA ILE A 46 10.58 3.09 -14.59
C ILE A 46 9.07 2.82 -14.70
N TYR A 47 8.48 3.08 -15.86
CA TYR A 47 7.05 2.86 -16.09
C TYR A 47 6.67 1.40 -15.87
N ASP A 48 7.41 0.46 -16.46
CA ASP A 48 7.17 -0.97 -16.32
C ASP A 48 7.33 -1.42 -14.87
N ARG A 49 8.35 -0.92 -14.16
CA ARG A 49 8.59 -1.23 -12.75
C ARG A 49 7.47 -0.73 -11.85
N MET A 50 7.00 0.50 -12.07
CA MET A 50 5.92 1.10 -11.28
C MET A 50 4.59 0.37 -11.51
N THR A 51 4.24 0.13 -12.77
CA THR A 51 2.97 -0.51 -13.14
C THR A 51 2.90 -1.96 -12.71
N SER A 52 3.96 -2.74 -12.95
CA SER A 52 4.03 -4.15 -12.51
C SER A 52 4.00 -4.29 -10.98
N ALA A 53 4.76 -3.46 -10.25
CA ALA A 53 4.82 -3.57 -8.80
C ALA A 53 3.52 -3.09 -8.11
N ALA A 54 2.83 -2.11 -8.69
CA ALA A 54 1.60 -1.54 -8.14
C ALA A 54 0.33 -2.17 -8.70
N GLU A 55 0.42 -3.18 -9.58
CA GLU A 55 -0.74 -3.78 -10.27
C GLU A 55 -1.86 -4.18 -9.30
N ASN A 56 -1.46 -4.67 -8.12
CA ASN A 56 -2.39 -5.18 -7.11
C ASN A 56 -2.64 -4.20 -5.94
N LEU A 57 -2.02 -3.00 -5.95
CA LEU A 57 -2.09 -2.06 -4.83
C LEU A 57 -3.53 -1.65 -4.51
N VAL A 58 -4.29 -1.25 -5.53
CA VAL A 58 -5.69 -0.85 -5.39
C VAL A 58 -6.62 -2.04 -5.11
N PRO A 59 -6.61 -3.14 -5.88
CA PRO A 59 -7.55 -4.24 -5.66
C PRO A 59 -7.35 -4.91 -4.29
N ILE A 60 -6.11 -5.08 -3.82
CA ILE A 60 -5.83 -5.63 -2.48
C ILE A 60 -6.29 -4.64 -1.41
N ALA A 61 -5.96 -3.35 -1.53
CA ALA A 61 -6.42 -2.36 -0.56
C ALA A 61 -7.95 -2.35 -0.45
N SER A 62 -8.66 -2.41 -1.57
CA SER A 62 -10.13 -2.48 -1.57
C SER A 62 -10.69 -3.80 -1.06
N GLN A 63 -9.96 -4.91 -1.18
CA GLN A 63 -10.32 -6.15 -0.51
C GLN A 63 -10.20 -6.01 1.01
N VAL A 64 -9.11 -5.43 1.51
CA VAL A 64 -8.90 -5.17 2.94
C VAL A 64 -9.98 -4.21 3.48
N GLU A 65 -10.34 -3.17 2.73
CA GLU A 65 -11.45 -2.27 3.09
C GLU A 65 -12.75 -3.03 3.34
N ARG A 66 -13.09 -3.99 2.46
CA ARG A 66 -14.30 -4.81 2.58
C ARG A 66 -14.24 -5.81 3.74
N GLU A 67 -13.08 -6.43 3.95
CA GLU A 67 -12.90 -7.46 4.98
C GLU A 67 -12.98 -6.88 6.39
N PHE A 68 -12.38 -5.72 6.61
CA PHE A 68 -12.30 -5.10 7.94
C PHE A 68 -13.34 -3.99 8.16
N GLY A 69 -14.01 -3.52 7.11
CA GLY A 69 -14.97 -2.41 7.20
C GLY A 69 -14.31 -1.06 7.51
N ILE A 70 -13.00 -0.92 7.25
CA ILE A 70 -12.21 0.28 7.52
C ILE A 70 -11.85 0.93 6.18
N PRO A 71 -12.20 2.21 5.92
CA PRO A 71 -11.85 2.88 4.68
C PRO A 71 -10.33 3.16 4.60
N ILE A 72 -9.75 2.96 3.43
CA ILE A 72 -8.37 3.32 3.08
C ILE A 72 -8.42 4.49 2.10
N VAL A 73 -8.19 5.70 2.61
CA VAL A 73 -8.44 6.95 1.88
C VAL A 73 -7.47 7.16 0.72
N ASN A 74 -6.18 6.87 0.92
CA ASN A 74 -5.15 7.07 -0.08
C ASN A 74 -4.37 5.79 -0.36
N LYS A 75 -4.15 5.48 -1.65
CA LYS A 75 -3.21 4.46 -2.12
C LYS A 75 -2.10 5.17 -2.91
N ARG A 76 -0.88 5.20 -2.37
CA ARG A 76 0.24 5.98 -2.93
C ARG A 76 1.41 5.10 -3.34
N ILE A 77 2.23 5.61 -4.25
CA ILE A 77 3.53 5.06 -4.59
C ILE A 77 4.58 6.09 -4.19
N SER A 78 5.65 5.63 -3.54
CA SER A 78 6.87 6.40 -3.31
C SER A 78 8.00 5.72 -4.06
N VAL A 79 8.87 6.51 -4.68
CA VAL A 79 10.04 6.03 -5.43
C VAL A 79 11.33 6.55 -4.83
#